data_AF-A0AAE1KQQ2-F1
#
_entry.id   AF-A0AAE1KQQ2-F1
#
_cell.length_a   1.000
_cell.length_b   1.000
_cell.length_c   1.000
_cell.angle_alpha   90.00
_cell.angle_beta   90.00
_cell.angle_gamma   90.00
#
_symmetry.space_group_name_H-M   'P 1'
#
loop_
_entity.id
_entity.type
_entity.pdbx_description
1 polymer ?
#
loop_
_entity_poly.entity_id
_entity_poly.type
_entity_poly.pdbx_seq_one_letter_code
_entity_poly.pdbx_strand_id
1 'polypeptide(L)'
;MMMVRVGVVVLVVMATVVTMTEAGSVGAGPPGPPGPTCRHTCFRENPGQPDDGETYCCDRGNLPDIPSETHPGRCPHAIPCPASGTRFQPKACAQDGHCRYHEKCCYNSCVKYHVCKLAS
;
A
#
# COMPACT_ATOMS: atom_id res chain seq x y z
N MET A 1 -18.08 45.40 -52.90
CA MET A 1 -18.47 43.96 -52.93
C MET A 1 -17.29 43.16 -52.42
N MET A 2 -17.32 42.76 -51.14
CA MET A 2 -16.29 41.96 -50.47
C MET A 2 -16.64 40.47 -50.62
N MET A 3 -15.74 39.68 -51.18
CA MET A 3 -15.82 38.21 -51.13
C MET A 3 -14.79 37.70 -50.12
N VAL A 4 -15.34 37.08 -49.09
CA VAL A 4 -14.73 36.44 -47.92
C VAL A 4 -13.80 35.30 -48.33
N ARG A 5 -12.57 35.26 -47.81
CA ARG A 5 -11.75 34.05 -47.78
C ARG A 5 -11.68 33.50 -46.36
N VAL A 6 -12.16 32.27 -46.25
CA VAL A 6 -12.32 31.41 -45.08
C VAL A 6 -10.98 30.79 -44.68
N GLY A 7 -10.77 30.62 -43.37
CA GLY A 7 -9.79 29.70 -42.79
C GLY A 7 -8.42 30.35 -42.56
N VAL A 8 -7.80 30.32 -41.39
CA VAL A 8 -7.93 29.43 -40.24
C VAL A 8 -7.60 30.29 -39.01
N VAL A 9 -8.60 30.58 -38.17
CA VAL A 9 -8.34 31.10 -36.84
C VAL A 9 -7.75 29.94 -36.07
N VAL A 10 -6.42 29.87 -35.97
CA VAL A 10 -5.72 28.92 -35.10
C VAL A 10 -5.98 29.39 -33.67
N LEU A 11 -7.14 29.01 -33.16
CA LEU A 11 -7.51 29.10 -31.76
C LEU A 11 -6.65 28.07 -31.04
N VAL A 12 -5.44 28.48 -30.63
CA VAL A 12 -4.62 27.71 -29.70
C VAL A 12 -5.34 27.76 -28.36
N VAL A 13 -6.29 26.85 -28.17
CA VAL A 13 -6.86 26.56 -26.86
C VAL A 13 -5.70 25.97 -26.06
N MET A 14 -5.02 26.82 -25.29
CA MET A 14 -4.09 26.40 -24.25
C MET A 14 -4.91 25.60 -23.24
N ALA A 15 -5.06 24.30 -23.49
CA ALA A 15 -5.58 23.35 -22.54
C ALA A 15 -4.62 23.38 -21.35
N THR A 16 -5.02 24.11 -20.32
CA THR A 16 -4.39 24.09 -19.01
C THR A 16 -4.51 22.66 -18.51
N VAL A 17 -3.46 21.87 -18.70
CA VAL A 17 -3.30 20.59 -18.03
C VAL A 17 -3.13 20.89 -16.55
N VAL A 18 -4.25 21.04 -15.85
CA VAL A 18 -4.29 21.07 -14.40
C VAL A 18 -3.93 19.65 -13.97
N THR A 19 -2.64 19.40 -13.76
CA THR A 19 -2.18 18.18 -13.12
C THR A 19 -2.63 18.25 -11.68
N MET A 20 -3.75 17.58 -11.38
CA MET A 20 -4.19 17.31 -10.01
C MET A 20 -3.08 16.49 -9.36
N THR A 21 -2.20 17.13 -8.61
CA THR A 21 -1.23 16.45 -7.76
C THR A 21 -2.01 15.93 -6.57
N GLU A 22 -2.20 14.60 -6.53
CA GLU A 22 -2.83 13.96 -5.39
C GLU A 22 -2.03 14.28 -4.12
N ALA A 23 -2.77 14.77 -3.12
CA ALA A 23 -2.24 15.13 -1.84
C ALA A 23 -1.38 14.00 -1.27
N GLY A 24 -0.13 14.33 -0.96
CA GLY A 24 0.76 13.51 -0.14
C GLY A 24 0.10 13.23 1.20
N SER A 25 -0.60 12.10 1.26
CA SER A 25 -1.22 11.60 2.47
C SER A 25 -0.13 10.92 3.30
N VAL A 26 0.34 11.61 4.32
CA VAL A 26 1.22 11.06 5.36
C VAL A 26 0.46 9.99 6.13
N GLY A 27 0.76 8.73 5.81
CA GLY A 27 0.16 7.58 6.46
C GLY A 27 0.41 6.35 5.59
N ALA A 28 0.66 5.20 6.23
CA ALA A 28 0.54 3.91 5.56
C ALA A 28 -0.90 3.78 5.04
N GLY A 29 -1.11 4.25 3.81
CA GLY A 29 -2.42 4.37 3.19
C GLY A 29 -3.05 2.99 2.93
N PRO A 30 -4.34 2.96 2.60
CA PRO A 30 -5.05 1.73 2.29
C PRO A 30 -4.30 0.92 1.21
N PRO A 31 -4.41 -0.42 1.24
CA PRO A 31 -3.66 -1.29 0.33
C PRO A 31 -4.10 -1.03 -1.11
N GLY A 32 -3.30 -0.26 -1.83
CA GLY A 32 -3.51 0.10 -3.24
C GLY A 32 -2.65 -0.75 -4.18
N PRO A 33 -2.93 -0.70 -5.50
CA PRO A 33 -2.16 -1.41 -6.50
C PRO A 33 -0.67 -1.03 -6.44
N PRO A 34 0.23 -1.95 -6.83
CA PRO A 34 1.65 -1.62 -6.98
C PRO A 34 1.81 -0.53 -8.04
N GLY A 35 2.16 0.68 -7.59
CA GLY A 35 2.46 1.83 -8.46
C GLY A 35 3.97 2.10 -8.52
N PRO A 36 4.41 3.10 -9.31
CA PRO A 36 5.83 3.42 -9.47
C PRO A 36 6.51 3.92 -8.19
N THR A 37 5.73 4.31 -7.18
CA THR A 37 6.21 4.74 -5.86
C THR A 37 6.26 3.60 -4.84
N CYS A 38 6.02 2.36 -5.28
CA CYS A 38 6.04 1.21 -4.40
C CYS A 38 7.47 0.72 -4.14
N ARG A 39 7.88 0.74 -2.87
CA ARG A 39 9.20 0.25 -2.45
C ARG A 39 9.15 -1.24 -2.12
N HIS A 40 8.10 -1.70 -1.43
CA HIS A 40 7.89 -3.12 -1.15
C HIS A 40 6.45 -3.55 -1.47
N THR A 41 6.37 -4.70 -2.13
CA THR A 41 5.12 -5.41 -2.44
C THR A 41 4.94 -6.58 -1.48
N CYS A 42 3.73 -6.74 -0.96
CA CYS A 42 3.37 -7.85 -0.08
C CYS A 42 2.15 -8.59 -0.62
N PHE A 43 1.99 -9.85 -0.23
CA PHE A 43 0.86 -10.69 -0.60
C PHE A 43 -0.23 -10.63 0.47
N ARG A 44 -1.48 -10.40 0.09
CA ARG A 44 -2.59 -10.56 1.03
C ARG A 44 -2.83 -12.04 1.28
N GLU A 45 -2.17 -12.59 2.28
CA GLU A 45 -2.43 -13.95 2.75
C GLU A 45 -3.65 -13.93 3.70
N ASN A 46 -4.82 -14.34 3.21
CA ASN A 46 -5.97 -14.64 4.06
C ASN A 46 -5.90 -16.12 4.48
N PRO A 47 -5.83 -16.46 5.78
CA PRO A 47 -5.81 -17.85 6.20
C PRO A 47 -7.10 -18.56 5.77
N GLY A 48 -6.96 -19.65 5.01
CA GLY A 48 -8.08 -20.46 4.51
C GLY A 48 -8.57 -20.13 3.10
N GLN A 49 -7.93 -19.20 2.40
CA GLN A 49 -8.20 -18.92 0.98
C GLN A 49 -7.07 -19.54 0.13
N PRO A 50 -7.37 -20.28 -0.95
CA PRO A 50 -6.35 -20.74 -1.90
C PRO A 50 -5.56 -19.53 -2.43
N ASP A 51 -4.29 -19.78 -2.77
CA ASP A 51 -3.23 -18.82 -3.14
C ASP A 51 -3.54 -17.88 -4.34
N ASP A 52 -4.65 -17.14 -4.29
CA ASP A 52 -5.01 -16.07 -5.22
C ASP A 52 -4.55 -14.70 -4.66
N GLY A 53 -3.61 -14.72 -3.71
CA GLY A 53 -3.27 -13.58 -2.86
C GLY A 53 -2.87 -12.36 -3.67
N GLU A 54 -3.78 -11.38 -3.75
CA GLU A 54 -3.49 -10.15 -4.48
C GLU A 54 -2.26 -9.46 -3.89
N THR A 55 -1.30 -9.18 -4.77
CA THR A 55 -0.14 -8.37 -4.41
C THR A 55 -0.56 -6.93 -4.28
N TYR A 56 -0.15 -6.29 -3.19
CA TYR A 56 -0.42 -4.88 -2.97
C TYR A 56 0.84 -4.16 -2.49
N CYS A 57 0.85 -2.84 -2.64
CA CYS A 57 1.95 -2.05 -2.13
C CYS A 57 1.86 -1.91 -0.61
N CYS A 58 2.76 -2.56 0.12
CA CYS A 58 2.81 -2.49 1.59
C CYS A 58 3.76 -1.42 2.11
N ASP A 59 4.64 -0.91 1.26
CA ASP A 59 5.53 0.20 1.61
C ASP A 59 5.77 1.14 0.43
N ARG A 60 5.54 2.43 0.67
CA ARG A 60 5.79 3.53 -0.27
C ARG A 60 6.98 4.42 0.18
N GLY A 61 7.87 3.89 1.01
CA GLY A 61 8.98 4.64 1.61
C GLY A 61 8.66 5.22 2.98
N ASN A 62 7.64 4.69 3.67
CA ASN A 62 7.27 5.14 5.02
C ASN A 62 7.98 4.36 6.12
N LEU A 63 8.53 3.20 5.78
CA LEU A 63 9.30 2.36 6.70
C LEU A 63 10.80 2.67 6.59
N PRO A 64 11.62 2.38 7.61
CA PRO A 64 13.07 2.41 7.50
C PRO A 64 13.55 1.54 6.32
N ASP A 65 14.57 1.99 5.60
CA ASP A 65 15.21 1.15 4.59
C ASP A 65 16.23 0.25 5.29
N ILE A 66 15.97 -1.06 5.30
CA ILE A 66 16.76 -2.06 6.03
C ILE A 66 16.96 -3.31 5.18
N PRO A 67 18.06 -4.07 5.37
CA PRO A 67 18.26 -5.34 4.68
C PRO A 67 17.09 -6.29 4.88
N SER A 68 16.75 -7.04 3.83
CA SER A 68 15.73 -8.07 3.93
C SER A 68 16.18 -9.19 4.87
N GLU A 69 15.36 -9.44 5.87
CA GLU A 69 15.54 -10.52 6.83
C GLU A 69 14.33 -11.43 6.83
N THR A 70 14.56 -12.68 7.21
CA THR A 70 13.50 -13.68 7.42
C THR A 70 13.69 -14.26 8.81
N HIS A 71 12.66 -14.14 9.64
CA HIS A 71 12.64 -14.69 10.99
C HIS A 71 12.10 -16.12 11.01
N PRO A 72 12.56 -16.96 11.96
CA PRO A 72 12.06 -18.32 12.12
C PRO A 72 10.57 -18.36 12.50
N GLY A 73 9.94 -19.52 12.27
CA GLY A 73 8.51 -19.75 12.54
C GLY A 73 7.61 -19.32 11.39
N ARG A 74 6.29 -19.33 11.63
CA ARG A 74 5.26 -18.98 10.63
C ARG A 74 4.34 -17.89 11.13
N CYS A 75 3.62 -17.26 10.20
CA CYS A 75 2.56 -16.34 10.58
C CYS A 75 1.48 -17.08 11.37
N PRO A 76 1.04 -16.54 12.52
CA PRO A 76 0.00 -17.16 13.31
C PRO A 76 -1.33 -17.18 12.54
N HIS A 77 -2.20 -18.13 12.89
CA HIS A 77 -3.56 -18.16 12.34
C HIS A 77 -4.30 -16.84 12.64
N ALA A 78 -5.30 -16.50 11.82
CA ALA A 78 -6.09 -15.28 12.03
C ALA A 78 -6.67 -15.26 13.46
N ILE A 79 -6.35 -14.20 14.19
CA ILE A 79 -6.90 -13.92 15.51
C ILE A 79 -8.15 -13.06 15.32
N PRO A 80 -9.23 -13.28 16.09
CA PRO A 80 -10.41 -12.43 16.05
C PRO A 80 -10.06 -10.95 16.23
N CYS A 81 -10.75 -10.08 15.49
CA CYS A 81 -10.53 -8.65 15.61
C CYS A 81 -10.92 -8.15 17.01
N PRO A 82 -10.16 -7.20 17.57
CA PRO A 82 -10.47 -6.65 18.87
C PRO A 82 -11.87 -6.01 18.87
N ALA A 83 -12.57 -6.10 20.00
CA ALA A 83 -13.88 -5.47 20.15
C ALA A 83 -13.78 -3.96 19.90
N SER A 84 -14.84 -3.39 19.30
CA SER A 84 -14.93 -1.96 19.01
C SER A 84 -14.64 -1.14 20.27
N GLY A 85 -13.69 -0.21 20.19
CA GLY A 85 -13.24 0.61 21.32
C GLY A 85 -11.96 0.15 22.02
N THR A 86 -11.45 -1.05 21.72
CA THR A 86 -10.13 -1.48 22.21
C THR A 86 -9.03 -0.76 21.43
N ARG A 87 -8.08 -0.11 22.12
CA ARG A 87 -6.90 0.48 21.45
C ARG A 87 -5.98 -0.62 20.93
N PHE A 88 -6.13 -0.98 19.67
CA PHE A 88 -5.21 -1.86 18.94
C PHE A 88 -4.34 -1.01 18.02
N GLN A 89 -3.06 -0.85 18.37
CA GLN A 89 -2.08 -0.11 17.57
C GLN A 89 -0.96 -1.07 17.14
N PRO A 90 -1.19 -1.88 16.09
CA PRO A 90 -0.18 -2.81 15.64
C PRO A 90 0.94 -2.09 14.90
N LYS A 91 2.17 -2.60 15.01
CA LYS A 91 3.33 -2.06 14.28
C LYS A 91 3.27 -2.51 12.82
N ALA A 92 3.13 -1.55 11.91
CA ALA A 92 3.20 -1.81 10.47
C ALA A 92 4.60 -2.31 10.06
N CYS A 93 4.65 -3.16 9.03
CA CYS A 93 5.88 -3.73 8.50
C CYS A 93 5.70 -4.10 7.02
N ALA A 94 6.82 -4.27 6.32
CA ALA A 94 6.86 -4.80 4.94
C ALA A 94 7.71 -6.07 4.79
N GLN A 95 8.52 -6.41 5.79
CA GLN A 95 9.38 -7.60 5.86
C GLN A 95 9.74 -7.88 7.33
N ASP A 96 10.20 -9.09 7.62
CA ASP A 96 10.43 -9.54 9.00
C ASP A 96 11.47 -8.70 9.75
N GLY A 97 12.50 -8.17 9.08
CA GLY A 97 13.51 -7.30 9.70
C GLY A 97 12.95 -6.01 10.31
N HIS A 98 11.72 -5.61 9.98
CA HIS A 98 11.04 -4.51 10.67
C HIS A 98 10.51 -4.91 12.06
N CYS A 99 10.41 -6.20 12.35
CA CYS A 99 9.85 -6.77 13.56
C CYS A 99 10.94 -7.29 14.49
N ARG A 100 10.58 -7.73 15.71
CA ARG A 100 11.54 -8.41 16.58
C ARG A 100 11.87 -9.79 16.03
N TYR A 101 13.00 -10.37 16.42
CA TYR A 101 13.46 -11.68 15.95
C TYR A 101 12.45 -12.84 16.10
N HIS A 102 11.58 -12.78 17.11
CA HIS A 102 10.54 -13.79 17.38
C HIS A 102 9.17 -13.41 16.79
N GLU A 103 9.13 -12.38 15.95
CA GLU A 103 7.93 -11.88 15.28
C GLU A 103 8.10 -12.02 13.77
N LYS A 104 6.98 -12.17 13.07
CA LYS A 104 6.92 -12.15 11.61
C LYS A 104 6.05 -11.01 11.12
N CYS A 105 6.35 -10.52 9.93
CA CYS A 105 5.56 -9.52 9.26
C CYS A 105 4.39 -10.19 8.53
N CYS A 106 3.19 -10.10 9.10
CA CYS A 106 2.05 -10.90 8.68
C CYS A 106 0.83 -10.03 8.35
N TYR A 107 0.08 -10.41 7.32
CA TYR A 107 -1.16 -9.74 6.98
C TYR A 107 -2.15 -9.81 8.16
N ASN A 108 -2.80 -8.69 8.46
CA ASN A 108 -3.84 -8.61 9.47
C ASN A 108 -5.14 -8.09 8.86
N SER A 109 -6.13 -8.97 8.75
CA SER A 109 -7.44 -8.65 8.17
C SER A 109 -8.21 -7.57 8.93
N CYS A 110 -7.95 -7.40 10.22
CA CYS A 110 -8.62 -6.38 11.05
C CYS A 110 -8.22 -4.96 10.67
N VAL A 111 -6.96 -4.78 10.28
CA VAL A 111 -6.42 -3.46 9.88
C VAL A 111 -6.11 -3.39 8.38
N LYS A 112 -6.20 -4.52 7.67
CA LYS A 112 -5.98 -4.69 6.22
C LYS A 112 -4.58 -4.29 5.73
N TYR A 113 -3.56 -4.47 6.58
CA TYR A 113 -2.15 -4.33 6.21
C TYR A 113 -1.27 -5.29 7.02
N HIS A 114 0.01 -5.40 6.63
CA HIS A 114 1.00 -6.24 7.31
C HIS A 114 1.48 -5.61 8.60
N VAL A 115 1.50 -6.42 9.66
CA VAL A 115 1.91 -6.01 10.99
C VAL A 115 2.79 -7.06 11.65
N CYS A 116 3.63 -6.63 12.58
CA CYS A 116 4.41 -7.56 13.40
C CYS A 116 3.50 -8.39 14.29
N LYS A 117 3.58 -9.72 14.18
CA LYS A 117 2.87 -10.70 15.00
C LYS A 117 3.86 -11.73 15.55
N LEU A 118 3.59 -12.26 16.74
CA LEU A 118 4.36 -13.37 17.29
C LEU A 118 4.33 -14.56 16.32
N ALA A 119 5.49 -15.14 16.06
CA ALA A 119 5.60 -16.33 15.24
C ALA A 119 4.93 -17.54 15.94
N SER A 120 4.37 -18.45 15.15
CA SER A 120 3.85 -19.77 15.58
C SER A 120 4.73 -20.91 15.10
#